data_AF-A0A269Z4S4-F1
#
_entry.id   AF-A0A269Z4S4-F1
#
_cell.length_a   1.000
_cell.length_b   1.000
_cell.length_c   1.000
_cell.angle_alpha   90.00
_cell.angle_beta   90.00
_cell.angle_gamma   90.00
#
_symmetry.space_group_name_H-M   'P 1'
#
loop_
_entity.id
_entity.type
_entity.pdbx_description
1 polymer ?
#
loop_
_entity_poly.entity_id
_entity_poly.type
_entity_poly.pdbx_seq_one_letter_code
_entity_poly.pdbx_strand_id
1 'polypeptide(L)' 'MTRLTDEARAVLAGWGAEPITEEEWAQHWGDDSIWRGAECGCPDDRCIGHHHGADEPCGCLKPLIDDYDEAKGRR' A
#
# COMPACT_ATOMS: atom_id res chain seq x y z
N MET A 1 13.34 4.20 9.20
CA MET A 1 12.54 3.20 8.46
C MET A 1 11.11 3.65 8.52
N THR A 2 10.56 4.15 7.42
CA THR A 2 9.13 4.47 7.34
C THR A 2 8.37 3.15 7.32
N ARG A 3 7.32 3.03 8.14
CA ARG A 3 6.46 1.84 8.23
C ARG A 3 5.07 2.20 7.71
N LEU A 4 4.34 1.21 7.23
CA LEU A 4 2.92 1.37 6.93
C LEU A 4 2.15 1.72 8.20
N THR A 5 1.09 2.51 8.06
CA THR A 5 0.13 2.77 9.14
C THR A 5 -0.71 1.53 9.42
N ASP A 6 -1.34 1.50 10.60
CA ASP A 6 -2.26 0.44 10.98
C ASP A 6 -3.47 0.34 10.05
N GLU A 7 -3.92 1.45 9.47
CA GLU A 7 -4.96 1.46 8.46
C GLU A 7 -4.51 0.74 7.17
N ALA A 8 -3.36 1.11 6.62
CA ALA A 8 -2.82 0.47 5.42
C ALA A 8 -2.60 -1.03 5.66
N ARG A 9 -2.11 -1.41 6.85
CA ARG A 9 -1.97 -2.83 7.25
C ARG A 9 -3.31 -3.55 7.29
N ALA A 10 -4.32 -2.94 7.88
CA ALA A 10 -5.65 -3.54 7.99
C ALA A 10 -6.27 -3.75 6.61
N VAL A 11 -6.11 -2.79 5.69
CA VAL A 11 -6.60 -2.92 4.31
C VAL A 11 -5.87 -4.05 3.58
N LEU A 12 -4.54 -4.07 3.61
CA LEU A 12 -3.73 -5.10 2.95
C LEU A 12 -3.99 -6.51 3.52
N ALA A 13 -4.16 -6.63 4.84
CA ALA A 13 -4.46 -7.90 5.48
C ALA A 13 -5.88 -8.40 5.20
N GLY A 14 -6.82 -7.48 5.00
CA GLY A 14 -8.21 -7.79 4.64
C GLY A 14 -8.46 -7.95 3.14
N TRP A 15 -7.44 -7.79 2.29
CA TRP A 15 -7.59 -7.84 0.85
C TRP A 15 -7.41 -9.25 0.27
N GLY A 16 -8.32 -9.64 -0.62
CA GLY A 16 -8.25 -10.91 -1.33
C GLY A 16 -8.50 -12.14 -0.44
N ALA A 17 -8.17 -13.32 -0.96
CA ALA A 17 -8.28 -14.58 -0.22
C ALA A 17 -7.10 -14.82 0.74
N GLU A 18 -5.96 -14.20 0.45
CA GLU A 18 -4.70 -14.36 1.18
C GLU A 18 -4.14 -12.97 1.52
N PRO A 19 -3.75 -12.69 2.77
CA PRO A 19 -3.23 -11.40 3.19
C PRO A 19 -2.04 -10.94 2.34
N ILE A 20 -1.95 -9.64 2.10
CA ILE A 20 -0.74 -9.01 1.57
C ILE A 20 0.08 -8.51 2.75
N THR A 21 1.32 -9.00 2.91
CA THR A 21 2.18 -8.58 4.02
C THR A 21 2.88 -7.25 3.73
N GLU A 22 3.28 -6.51 4.78
CA GLU A 22 4.06 -5.27 4.61
C GLU A 22 5.36 -5.50 3.82
N GLU A 23 5.99 -6.65 4.05
CA GLU A 23 7.25 -7.02 3.38
C GLU A 23 7.02 -7.29 1.89
N GLU A 24 6.01 -8.08 1.53
CA GLU A 24 5.66 -8.31 0.12
C GLU A 24 5.25 -7.02 -0.59
N TRP A 25 4.50 -6.17 0.10
CA TRP A 25 4.09 -4.88 -0.41
C TRP A 25 5.29 -3.96 -0.66
N ALA A 26 6.21 -3.88 0.31
CA ALA A 26 7.43 -3.09 0.20
C ALA A 26 8.39 -3.65 -0.86
N GLN A 27 8.49 -4.97 -1.01
CA GLN A 27 9.31 -5.62 -2.04
C GLN A 27 8.75 -5.41 -3.45
N HIS A 28 7.42 -5.42 -3.61
CA HIS A 28 6.81 -5.21 -4.92
C HIS A 28 7.01 -3.78 -5.42
N TRP A 29 6.93 -2.81 -4.51
CA TRP A 29 6.89 -1.40 -4.88
C TRP A 29 8.17 -0.60 -4.60
N GLY A 30 9.09 -1.10 -3.78
CA GLY A 30 10.33 -0.42 -3.41
C GLY A 30 11.56 -1.08 -4.01
N ASP A 31 12.47 -0.29 -4.57
CA ASP A 31 13.75 -0.79 -5.10
C ASP A 31 14.65 -1.45 -4.04
N ASP A 32 14.52 -1.04 -2.77
CA ASP A 32 15.37 -1.49 -1.65
C ASP A 32 14.61 -2.31 -0.58
N SER A 33 13.38 -2.77 -0.84
CA SER A 33 12.46 -3.30 0.21
C SER A 33 12.14 -2.29 1.32
N ILE A 34 12.45 -1.01 1.12
CA ILE A 34 12.17 0.08 2.04
C ILE A 34 11.02 0.89 1.49
N TRP A 35 9.91 0.88 2.22
CA TRP A 35 8.78 1.75 1.96
C TRP A 35 9.18 3.22 2.11
N ARG A 36 8.98 4.02 1.06
CA ARG A 36 9.27 5.46 1.06
C ARG A 36 8.03 6.34 1.19
N GLY A 37 6.86 5.76 0.94
CA GLY A 37 5.59 6.47 0.92
C GLY A 37 5.12 7.08 2.23
N ALA A 38 4.37 8.16 2.09
CA ALA A 38 3.73 8.85 3.19
C ALA A 38 2.47 8.09 3.65
N GLU A 39 2.61 7.33 4.75
CA GLU A 39 1.58 6.87 5.70
C GLU A 39 0.43 5.97 5.19
N CYS A 40 -0.21 6.26 4.06
CA CYS A 40 -1.48 5.65 3.63
C CYS A 40 -1.34 4.46 2.64
N GLY A 41 -0.14 3.93 2.44
CA GLY A 41 0.08 2.80 1.54
C GLY A 41 0.35 3.16 0.06
N CYS A 42 0.68 4.42 -0.27
CA CYS A 42 1.24 4.85 -1.57
C CYS A 42 2.75 4.51 -1.68
N PRO A 43 3.24 3.82 -2.72
CA PRO A 43 4.63 3.31 -2.78
C PRO A 43 5.74 4.37 -2.82
N ASP A 44 5.36 5.59 -3.12
CA ASP A 44 6.21 6.73 -3.30
C ASP A 44 5.57 7.97 -2.64
N ASP A 45 6.22 9.10 -2.86
CA ASP A 45 5.83 10.39 -2.33
C ASP A 45 4.68 11.05 -3.09
N ARG A 46 3.94 10.33 -3.96
CA ARG A 46 2.84 10.91 -4.76
C ARG A 46 1.73 11.54 -3.91
N CYS A 47 1.65 11.15 -2.65
CA CYS A 47 0.66 11.59 -1.68
C CYS A 47 1.17 12.79 -0.82
N ILE A 48 2.44 13.19 -0.93
CA ILE A 48 3.01 14.33 -0.19
C ILE A 48 2.30 15.64 -0.57
N GLY A 49 1.73 16.32 0.42
CA GLY A 49 1.02 17.59 0.25
C GLY A 49 -0.43 17.45 -0.27
N HIS A 50 -0.85 16.23 -0.60
CA HIS A 50 -2.18 15.90 -1.12
C HIS A 50 -2.78 14.68 -0.39
N HIS A 51 -2.49 14.54 0.90
CA HIS A 51 -3.12 13.53 1.74
C HIS A 51 -4.63 13.71 1.73
N HIS A 52 -5.34 12.60 1.55
CA HIS A 52 -6.77 12.54 1.83
C HIS A 52 -7.03 12.97 3.28
N GLY A 53 -8.26 13.36 3.59
CA GLY A 53 -8.65 13.62 4.98
C GLY A 53 -8.29 12.43 5.88
N ALA A 54 -7.99 12.69 7.16
CA ALA A 54 -7.67 11.61 8.12
C ALA A 54 -8.82 10.61 8.31
N ASP A 55 -10.03 10.97 7.88
CA ASP A 55 -11.27 10.19 7.90
C ASP A 55 -11.69 9.70 6.50
N GLU A 56 -10.91 10.00 5.46
CA GLU A 56 -11.15 9.54 4.09
C GLU A 56 -10.25 8.36 3.75
N PRO A 57 -10.72 7.36 2.98
CA PRO A 57 -9.86 6.28 2.51
C PRO A 57 -8.88 6.79 1.45
N CYS A 58 -7.68 6.19 1.41
CA CYS A 58 -6.72 6.47 0.35
C CYS A 58 -7.22 6.02 -1.03
N GLY A 59 -7.51 6.97 -1.90
CA GLY A 59 -7.94 6.68 -3.28
C GLY A 59 -6.90 5.95 -4.13
N CYS A 60 -5.61 6.01 -3.76
CA CYS A 60 -4.53 5.30 -4.45
C CYS A 60 -4.44 3.83 -4.07
N LEU A 61 -4.85 3.47 -2.85
CA LEU A 61 -4.57 2.16 -2.29
C LEU A 61 -5.28 1.04 -3.06
N LYS A 62 -6.56 1.22 -3.40
CA LYS A 62 -7.30 0.21 -4.18
C LYS A 62 -6.69 -0.06 -5.57
N PRO A 63 -6.44 0.96 -6.42
CA PRO A 63 -5.77 0.74 -7.70
C PRO A 63 -4.42 0.04 -7.58
N LEU A 64 -3.61 0.41 -6.58
CA LEU A 64 -2.32 -0.22 -6.33
C LEU A 64 -2.47 -1.70 -5.96
N ILE A 65 -3.50 -2.05 -5.20
CA ILE A 65 -3.75 -3.44 -4.85
C ILE A 65 -4.25 -4.22 -6.07
N ASP A 66 -5.10 -3.63 -6.90
CA ASP A 66 -5.56 -4.24 -8.14
C ASP A 66 -4.35 -4.53 -9.08
N ASP A 67 -3.41 -3.58 -9.19
CA ASP A 67 -2.15 -3.75 -9.94
C ASP A 67 -1.26 -4.87 -9.34
N TYR A 68 -1.15 -4.93 -8.01
CA TYR A 68 -0.42 -5.98 -7.30
C TYR A 68 -1.00 -7.36 -7.58
N ASP A 69 -2.33 -7.52 -7.48
CA ASP A 69 -3.01 -8.79 -7.72
C ASP A 69 -2.84 -9.25 -9.17
N GLU A 70 -2.91 -8.32 -10.14
CA GLU A 70 -2.63 -8.60 -11.55
C GLU A 70 -1.18 -9.08 -11.74
N ALA A 71 -0.20 -8.39 -11.14
CA ALA A 71 1.21 -8.76 -11.20
C ALA A 71 1.51 -10.12 -10.53
N LYS A 72 0.72 -10.52 -9.53
CA LYS A 72 0.84 -11.81 -8.82
C LYS A 72 -0.02 -12.93 -9.39
N GLY A 73 -0.87 -12.65 -10.39
CA GLY A 73 -1.81 -13.62 -10.94
C GLY A 73 -2.88 -14.08 -9.93
N ARG A 74 -3.27 -13.19 -9.01
CA ARG A 74 -4.30 -13.42 -7.97
C ARG A 74 -5.72 -13.06 -8.44
N ARG A 75 -5.88 -12.68 -9.71
CA ARG A 75 -7.11 -12.20 -10.32
C ARG A 75 -7.64 -13.12 -11.41
#